data_AF-A0A1N6V8G5-F1
#
_entry.id   AF-A0A1N6V8G5-F1
#
_cell.length_a   1.000
_cell.length_b   1.000
_cell.length_c   1.000
_cell.angle_alpha   90.00
_cell.angle_beta   90.00
_cell.angle_gamma   90.00
#
_symmetry.space_group_name_H-M   'P 1'
#
loop_
_entity.id
_entity.type
_entity.pdbx_description
1 polymer ?
#
loop_
_entity_poly.entity_id
_entity_poly.type
_entity_poly.pdbx_seq_one_letter_code
_entity_poly.pdbx_strand_id
1 'polypeptide(L)'
;MKKKIFTTLTFLLAISYFSAQKLTFTDKNFEKAVIANFDTNRDGAIDQNEADKVVNLFVSNKIQVRSAEDINLFKNVQTVVLDGSIMIGIDLKNLEFLTLFSCEACNLLTFKAENLKSLKSLYLNGNKLTQISLSNTPEINELHLASNTLQNIDVSALKKLIILNLENNQIKKLDVSQNPNLENLDINHNPLNVADVKRGKITTNPAAAIPSSSTMPKKPGNENNN
;
A
#
# COMPACT_ATOMS: atom_id res chain seq x y z
N MET A 1 12.78 64.84 -38.36
CA MET A 1 12.15 64.56 -37.04
C MET A 1 10.89 63.74 -37.24
N LYS A 2 10.85 62.52 -36.69
CA LYS A 2 9.70 61.88 -36.00
C LYS A 2 10.02 60.38 -35.85
N LYS A 3 10.52 60.02 -34.66
CA LYS A 3 10.51 58.64 -34.16
C LYS A 3 9.04 58.23 -34.01
N LYS A 4 8.67 57.05 -34.51
CA LYS A 4 7.50 56.32 -34.00
C LYS A 4 7.95 54.90 -33.68
N ILE A 5 8.08 54.68 -32.39
CA ILE A 5 8.30 53.42 -31.70
C ILE A 5 7.07 52.56 -31.97
N PHE A 6 7.25 51.37 -32.56
CA PHE A 6 6.24 50.32 -32.59
C PHE A 6 6.89 49.03 -32.07
N THR A 7 7.33 49.08 -30.82
CA THR A 7 7.79 47.93 -30.04
C THR A 7 6.91 47.80 -28.81
N THR A 8 5.68 47.32 -28.99
CA THR A 8 4.84 46.71 -27.93
C THR A 8 3.68 45.98 -28.59
N LEU A 9 3.93 44.83 -29.24
CA LEU A 9 2.86 43.90 -29.61
C LEU A 9 3.28 42.43 -29.49
N THR A 10 4.22 42.11 -28.60
CA THR A 10 4.71 40.74 -28.39
C THR A 10 4.77 40.32 -26.92
N PHE A 11 4.12 41.04 -26.00
CA PHE A 11 4.24 40.72 -24.58
C PHE A 11 3.01 41.10 -23.75
N LEU A 12 1.83 40.58 -24.09
CA LEU A 12 0.64 40.63 -23.22
C LEU A 12 -0.46 39.69 -23.75
N LEU A 13 -0.20 38.38 -23.67
CA LEU A 13 -1.25 37.33 -23.66
C LEU A 13 -0.74 35.95 -23.18
N ALA A 14 0.48 35.87 -22.64
CA ALA A 14 1.05 34.65 -22.05
C ALA A 14 1.05 34.68 -20.51
N ILE A 15 -0.03 35.18 -19.93
CA ILE A 15 -0.39 35.05 -18.50
C ILE A 15 -1.92 34.99 -18.58
N SER A 16 -2.65 33.93 -18.29
CA SER A 16 -2.45 32.84 -17.34
C SER A 16 -3.62 31.87 -17.51
N TYR A 17 -3.36 30.61 -17.87
CA TYR A 17 -4.19 29.46 -17.50
C TYR A 17 -3.29 28.23 -17.46
N PHE A 18 -2.35 28.21 -16.51
CA PHE A 18 -1.86 26.94 -15.99
C PHE A 18 -2.91 26.45 -14.98
N SER A 19 -4.10 26.09 -15.47
CA SER A 19 -4.95 25.21 -14.70
C SER A 19 -4.24 23.87 -14.70
N ALA A 20 -3.88 23.37 -13.52
CA ALA A 20 -3.29 22.05 -13.42
C ALA A 20 -4.25 21.02 -14.04
N GLN A 21 -3.70 20.11 -14.83
CA GLN A 21 -4.52 19.12 -15.53
C GLN A 21 -5.18 18.19 -14.50
N LYS A 22 -6.51 18.10 -14.56
CA LYS A 22 -7.30 17.21 -13.69
C LYS A 22 -6.92 15.75 -14.00
N LEU A 23 -6.71 14.97 -12.96
CA LEU A 23 -6.46 13.54 -13.07
C LEU A 23 -7.76 12.80 -13.44
N THR A 24 -7.61 11.63 -14.05
CA THR A 24 -8.73 10.76 -14.42
C THR A 24 -8.62 9.47 -13.62
N PHE A 25 -9.69 9.13 -12.93
CA PHE A 25 -9.80 7.94 -12.10
C PHE A 25 -10.66 6.88 -12.80
N THR A 26 -10.19 5.63 -12.77
CA THR A 26 -10.96 4.48 -13.28
C THR A 26 -12.04 4.06 -12.29
N ASP A 27 -11.78 4.19 -10.99
CA ASP A 27 -12.74 3.89 -9.93
C ASP A 27 -13.40 5.16 -9.38
N LYS A 28 -14.70 5.33 -9.64
CA LYS A 28 -15.46 6.50 -9.19
C LYS A 28 -15.67 6.57 -7.67
N ASN A 29 -15.63 5.44 -6.98
CA ASN A 29 -15.66 5.43 -5.52
C ASN A 29 -14.30 5.86 -4.97
N PHE A 30 -13.20 5.43 -5.58
CA PHE A 30 -11.86 5.90 -5.26
C PHE A 30 -11.75 7.41 -5.49
N GLU A 31 -12.17 7.90 -6.67
CA GLU A 31 -12.21 9.33 -7.01
C GLU A 31 -12.96 10.15 -5.95
N LYS A 32 -14.17 9.70 -5.59
CA LYS A 32 -14.97 10.34 -4.55
C LYS A 32 -14.27 10.36 -3.19
N ALA A 33 -13.58 9.28 -2.84
CA ALA A 33 -12.84 9.20 -1.58
C ALA A 33 -11.68 10.18 -1.56
N VAL A 34 -10.93 10.30 -2.65
CA VAL A 34 -9.77 11.20 -2.68
C VAL A 34 -10.17 12.67 -2.78
N ILE A 35 -11.19 13.01 -3.57
CA ILE A 35 -11.72 14.39 -3.62
C ILE A 35 -12.15 14.85 -2.22
N ALA A 36 -12.85 14.00 -1.48
CA ALA A 36 -13.32 14.36 -0.14
C ALA A 36 -12.21 14.69 0.87
N ASN A 37 -10.96 14.26 0.63
CA ASN A 37 -9.86 14.40 1.58
C ASN A 37 -8.68 15.23 1.04
N PHE A 38 -8.50 15.33 -0.28
CA PHE A 38 -7.28 15.84 -0.90
C PHE A 38 -7.52 16.93 -1.96
N ASP A 39 -8.78 17.25 -2.29
CA ASP A 39 -9.12 18.42 -3.12
C ASP A 39 -8.94 19.70 -2.28
N THR A 40 -7.76 20.30 -2.39
CA THR A 40 -7.34 21.45 -1.57
C THR A 40 -7.88 22.76 -2.10
N ASN A 41 -8.04 22.86 -3.42
CA ASN A 41 -8.54 24.06 -4.09
C ASN A 41 -10.08 24.08 -4.19
N ARG A 42 -10.75 22.97 -3.86
CA ARG A 42 -12.20 22.75 -3.87
C ARG A 42 -12.84 22.94 -5.23
N ASP A 43 -12.12 22.59 -6.29
CA ASP A 43 -12.61 22.68 -7.67
C ASP A 43 -13.37 21.43 -8.12
N GLY A 44 -13.53 20.46 -7.22
CA GLY A 44 -14.27 19.22 -7.43
C GLY A 44 -13.48 18.15 -8.18
N ALA A 45 -12.17 18.31 -8.32
CA ALA A 45 -11.28 17.32 -8.92
C ALA A 45 -9.94 17.26 -8.18
N ILE A 46 -9.14 16.23 -8.47
CA ILE A 46 -7.75 16.15 -8.04
C ILE A 46 -6.86 16.49 -9.22
N ASP A 47 -5.94 17.44 -9.03
CA ASP A 47 -4.85 17.70 -9.96
C ASP A 47 -3.53 17.01 -9.53
N GLN A 48 -2.51 17.04 -10.38
CA GLN A 48 -1.23 16.40 -10.07
C GLN A 48 -0.51 17.05 -8.87
N ASN A 49 -0.64 18.36 -8.65
CA ASN A 49 0.00 19.03 -7.51
C ASN A 49 -0.63 18.59 -6.19
N GLU A 50 -1.94 18.30 -6.19
CA GLU A 50 -2.66 17.76 -5.05
C GLU A 50 -2.25 16.30 -4.81
N ALA A 51 -2.27 15.47 -5.86
CA ALA A 51 -1.85 14.07 -5.76
C ALA A 51 -0.40 13.92 -5.29
N ASP A 52 0.52 14.76 -5.76
CA ASP A 52 1.94 14.73 -5.38
C ASP A 52 2.19 15.11 -3.92
N LYS A 53 1.25 15.81 -3.27
CA LYS A 53 1.32 16.12 -1.82
C LYS A 53 0.80 14.98 -0.95
N VAL A 54 0.11 13.99 -1.52
CA VAL A 54 -0.44 12.86 -0.75
C VAL A 54 0.67 11.88 -0.40
N VAL A 55 1.09 11.92 0.86
CA VAL A 55 2.01 10.93 1.45
C VAL A 55 1.26 9.78 2.10
N ASN A 56 0.10 10.05 2.69
CA ASN A 56 -0.73 9.05 3.36
C ASN A 56 -2.13 9.04 2.75
N LEU A 57 -2.44 7.94 2.06
CA LEU A 57 -3.71 7.72 1.38
C LEU A 57 -4.58 6.80 2.23
N PHE A 58 -5.52 7.39 2.98
CA PHE A 58 -6.52 6.65 3.74
C PHE A 58 -7.86 6.72 3.03
N VAL A 59 -8.34 5.59 2.53
CA VAL A 59 -9.70 5.50 1.98
C VAL A 59 -10.63 4.97 3.06
N SER A 60 -11.75 5.66 3.26
CA SER A 60 -12.71 5.29 4.30
C SER A 60 -13.43 3.98 3.97
N ASN A 61 -13.49 3.05 4.94
CA ASN A 61 -14.30 1.82 4.92
C ASN A 61 -15.80 1.98 4.54
N LYS A 62 -16.34 3.21 4.53
CA LYS A 62 -17.70 3.47 4.04
C LYS A 62 -17.79 3.52 2.51
N ILE A 63 -16.65 3.64 1.83
CA ILE A 63 -16.57 3.75 0.39
C ILE A 63 -16.05 2.43 -0.17
N GLN A 64 -16.89 1.79 -0.98
CA GLN A 64 -16.59 0.51 -1.60
C GLN A 64 -15.70 0.70 -2.83
N VAL A 65 -14.40 0.89 -2.62
CA VAL A 65 -13.42 0.85 -3.71
C VAL A 65 -13.39 -0.55 -4.30
N ARG A 66 -13.40 -0.61 -5.63
CA ARG A 66 -13.44 -1.83 -6.45
C ARG A 66 -12.15 -2.04 -7.25
N SER A 67 -11.34 -1.00 -7.43
CA SER A 67 -10.02 -1.07 -8.05
C SER A 67 -9.00 -0.19 -7.33
N ALA A 68 -7.78 -0.71 -7.21
CA ALA A 68 -6.62 -0.02 -6.65
C ALA A 68 -5.69 0.57 -7.71
N GLU A 69 -6.05 0.50 -9.01
CA GLU A 69 -5.21 0.96 -10.12
C GLU A 69 -4.82 2.44 -10.01
N ASP A 70 -5.76 3.26 -9.53
CA ASP A 70 -5.61 4.71 -9.38
C ASP A 70 -4.60 5.12 -8.29
N ILE A 71 -4.11 4.19 -7.45
CA ILE A 71 -3.00 4.47 -6.51
C ILE A 71 -1.77 4.98 -7.27
N ASN A 72 -1.54 4.52 -8.50
CA ASN A 72 -0.38 4.93 -9.31
C ASN A 72 -0.37 6.43 -9.67
N LEU A 73 -1.49 7.13 -9.46
CA LEU A 73 -1.58 8.58 -9.63
C LEU A 73 -0.85 9.36 -8.52
N PHE A 74 -0.62 8.73 -7.36
CA PHE A 74 -0.02 9.34 -6.17
C PHE A 74 1.45 8.95 -6.03
N LYS A 75 2.32 9.64 -6.78
CA LYS A 75 3.74 9.24 -6.95
C LYS A 75 4.57 9.25 -5.67
N ASN A 76 4.19 10.09 -4.70
CA ASN A 76 4.92 10.25 -3.43
C ASN A 76 4.26 9.49 -2.26
N VAL A 77 3.30 8.60 -2.55
CA VAL A 77 2.57 7.88 -1.51
C VAL A 77 3.51 6.92 -0.77
N GLN A 78 3.46 6.99 0.56
CA GLN A 78 4.23 6.13 1.46
C GLN A 78 3.35 5.15 2.22
N THR A 79 2.10 5.53 2.47
CA THR A 79 1.13 4.74 3.21
C THR A 79 -0.17 4.67 2.43
N VAL A 80 -0.68 3.47 2.20
CA VAL A 80 -2.00 3.25 1.61
C VAL A 80 -2.82 2.33 2.52
N VAL A 81 -4.03 2.76 2.87
CA VAL A 81 -4.98 1.96 3.64
C VAL A 81 -6.32 1.95 2.93
N LEU A 82 -6.74 0.75 2.50
CA LEU A 82 -7.99 0.48 1.77
C LEU A 82 -8.92 -0.48 2.52
N ASP A 83 -8.75 -0.63 3.84
CA ASP A 83 -9.47 -1.63 4.63
C ASP A 83 -10.99 -1.56 4.48
N GLY A 84 -11.61 -2.74 4.39
CA GLY A 84 -13.06 -2.90 4.22
C GLY A 84 -13.58 -2.54 2.82
N SER A 85 -12.70 -2.25 1.86
CA SER A 85 -13.07 -2.13 0.44
C SER A 85 -13.53 -3.47 -0.12
N ILE A 86 -14.10 -3.49 -1.33
CA ILE A 86 -14.58 -4.74 -1.95
C ILE A 86 -13.87 -4.97 -3.28
N MET A 87 -12.76 -5.70 -3.21
CA MET A 87 -11.90 -5.97 -4.36
C MET A 87 -11.73 -7.47 -4.54
N ILE A 88 -11.60 -7.92 -5.79
CA ILE A 88 -11.33 -9.33 -6.10
C ILE A 88 -9.82 -9.59 -6.15
N GLY A 89 -9.04 -8.62 -6.61
CA GLY A 89 -7.58 -8.73 -6.65
C GLY A 89 -6.93 -7.36 -6.76
N ILE A 90 -5.64 -7.31 -6.42
CA ILE A 90 -4.82 -6.09 -6.45
C ILE A 90 -3.49 -6.42 -7.15
N ASP A 91 -3.08 -5.55 -8.07
CA ASP A 91 -1.73 -5.54 -8.67
C ASP A 91 -1.08 -4.17 -8.43
N LEU A 92 -0.10 -4.14 -7.53
CA LEU A 92 0.69 -2.95 -7.22
C LEU A 92 2.06 -3.05 -7.88
N LYS A 93 2.44 -2.01 -8.62
CA LYS A 93 3.70 -1.99 -9.35
C LYS A 93 4.39 -0.64 -9.24
N ASN A 94 5.71 -0.67 -9.06
CA ASN A 94 6.59 0.50 -9.17
C ASN A 94 6.22 1.69 -8.25
N LEU A 95 5.66 1.43 -7.06
CA LEU A 95 5.43 2.47 -6.04
C LEU A 95 6.71 2.62 -5.20
N GLU A 96 7.63 3.45 -5.70
CA GLU A 96 9.00 3.58 -5.18
C GLU A 96 9.07 3.96 -3.69
N PHE A 97 8.14 4.80 -3.25
CA PHE A 97 8.11 5.31 -1.86
C PHE A 97 7.13 4.56 -0.95
N LEU A 98 6.35 3.61 -1.46
CA LEU A 98 5.37 2.90 -0.66
C LEU A 98 6.07 2.06 0.42
N THR A 99 5.83 2.40 1.69
CA THR A 99 6.40 1.72 2.86
C THR A 99 5.39 0.84 3.58
N LEU A 100 4.11 1.19 3.51
CA LEU A 100 3.01 0.45 4.14
C LEU A 100 1.83 0.32 3.19
N PHE A 101 1.33 -0.90 3.04
CA PHE A 101 0.07 -1.18 2.38
C PHE A 101 -0.86 -1.99 3.28
N SER A 102 -2.10 -1.54 3.41
CA SER A 102 -3.16 -2.24 4.16
C SER A 102 -4.40 -2.40 3.31
N CYS A 103 -4.92 -3.62 3.27
CA CYS A 103 -6.26 -3.93 2.76
C CYS A 103 -6.84 -5.07 3.58
N GLU A 104 -7.16 -4.80 4.84
CA GLU A 104 -7.80 -5.78 5.71
C GLU A 104 -9.28 -5.94 5.37
N ALA A 105 -9.79 -7.17 5.48
CA ALA A 105 -11.19 -7.50 5.23
C ALA A 105 -11.72 -7.05 3.85
N CYS A 106 -10.88 -7.10 2.81
CA CYS A 106 -11.18 -6.59 1.48
C CYS A 106 -11.82 -7.60 0.49
N ASN A 107 -12.04 -8.85 0.92
CA ASN A 107 -12.45 -10.00 0.08
C ASN A 107 -11.48 -10.39 -1.05
N LEU A 108 -10.19 -10.03 -0.95
CA LEU A 108 -9.21 -10.32 -1.99
C LEU A 108 -9.02 -11.83 -2.21
N LEU A 109 -9.02 -12.26 -3.46
CA LEU A 109 -8.63 -13.62 -3.88
C LEU A 109 -7.16 -13.72 -4.25
N THR A 110 -6.59 -12.64 -4.82
CA THR A 110 -5.20 -12.55 -5.24
C THR A 110 -4.58 -11.21 -4.85
N PHE A 111 -3.28 -11.23 -4.53
CA PHE A 111 -2.48 -10.03 -4.33
C PHE A 111 -1.15 -10.17 -5.07
N LYS A 112 -0.81 -9.18 -5.87
CA LYS A 112 0.47 -9.08 -6.58
C LYS A 112 1.14 -7.75 -6.24
N ALA A 113 2.40 -7.85 -5.82
CA ALA A 113 3.30 -6.73 -5.68
C ALA A 113 4.53 -6.95 -6.54
N GLU A 114 4.90 -5.92 -7.30
CA GLU A 114 6.05 -5.94 -8.21
C GLU A 114 6.88 -4.66 -8.06
N ASN A 115 8.19 -4.80 -7.82
CA ASN A 115 9.13 -3.68 -7.70
C ASN A 115 8.78 -2.67 -6.59
N LEU A 116 8.18 -3.11 -5.49
CA LEU A 116 7.91 -2.28 -4.32
C LEU A 116 9.12 -2.27 -3.39
N LYS A 117 10.17 -1.57 -3.84
CA LYS A 117 11.50 -1.61 -3.21
C LYS A 117 11.55 -1.02 -1.81
N SER A 118 10.56 -0.24 -1.39
CA SER A 118 10.50 0.39 -0.07
C SER A 118 9.45 -0.21 0.85
N LEU A 119 8.66 -1.20 0.39
CA LEU A 119 7.56 -1.76 1.15
C LEU A 119 8.10 -2.57 2.34
N LYS A 120 7.76 -2.14 3.54
CA LYS A 120 8.19 -2.75 4.82
C LYS A 120 7.07 -3.54 5.48
N SER A 121 5.87 -2.96 5.50
CA SER A 121 4.72 -3.54 6.19
C SER A 121 3.57 -3.81 5.23
N LEU A 122 3.08 -5.06 5.24
CA LEU A 122 1.97 -5.50 4.40
C LEU A 122 0.90 -6.18 5.26
N TYR A 123 -0.28 -5.56 5.33
CA TYR A 123 -1.43 -6.04 6.10
C TYR A 123 -2.57 -6.46 5.17
N LEU A 124 -2.84 -7.77 5.10
CA LEU A 124 -3.89 -8.36 4.27
C LEU A 124 -4.72 -9.38 5.06
N ASN A 125 -4.90 -9.14 6.35
CA ASN A 125 -5.68 -10.00 7.23
C ASN A 125 -7.16 -10.07 6.81
N GLY A 126 -7.81 -11.20 7.07
CA GLY A 126 -9.25 -11.37 6.89
C GLY A 126 -9.70 -11.32 5.42
N ASN A 127 -8.84 -11.74 4.49
CA ASN A 127 -9.18 -11.83 3.07
C ASN A 127 -9.52 -13.29 2.68
N LYS A 128 -9.60 -13.55 1.37
CA LYS A 128 -9.84 -14.89 0.79
C LYS A 128 -8.67 -15.28 -0.11
N LEU A 129 -7.46 -14.85 0.25
CA LEU A 129 -6.29 -15.02 -0.59
C LEU A 129 -6.02 -16.51 -0.79
N THR A 130 -5.91 -16.90 -2.04
CA THR A 130 -5.45 -18.23 -2.46
C THR A 130 -4.03 -18.18 -2.99
N GLN A 131 -3.59 -17.01 -3.44
CA GLN A 131 -2.28 -16.75 -4.01
C GLN A 131 -1.78 -15.36 -3.63
N ILE A 132 -0.48 -15.27 -3.37
CA ILE A 132 0.24 -14.02 -3.17
C ILE A 132 1.55 -14.04 -3.95
N SER A 133 1.90 -12.92 -4.57
CA SER A 133 3.17 -12.73 -5.28
C SER A 133 3.86 -11.46 -4.81
N LEU A 134 5.12 -11.58 -4.40
CA LEU A 134 5.94 -10.54 -3.77
C LEU A 134 7.22 -10.30 -4.58
N SER A 135 7.10 -10.11 -5.89
CA SER A 135 8.24 -10.03 -6.80
C SER A 135 9.04 -8.73 -6.61
N ASN A 136 10.35 -8.86 -6.36
CA ASN A 136 11.24 -7.71 -6.14
C ASN A 136 10.72 -6.74 -5.06
N THR A 137 10.29 -7.28 -3.92
CA THR A 137 9.83 -6.54 -2.73
C THR A 137 10.68 -6.88 -1.49
N PRO A 138 12.01 -6.69 -1.55
CA PRO A 138 12.96 -7.30 -0.60
C PRO A 138 12.94 -6.71 0.82
N GLU A 139 12.30 -5.54 1.01
CA GLU A 139 12.35 -4.78 2.27
C GLU A 139 11.27 -5.15 3.29
N ILE A 140 10.36 -6.08 2.96
CA ILE A 140 9.28 -6.47 3.87
C ILE A 140 9.86 -7.05 5.16
N ASN A 141 9.50 -6.44 6.29
CA ASN A 141 9.84 -6.90 7.64
C ASN A 141 8.62 -7.36 8.44
N GLU A 142 7.42 -6.89 8.09
CA GLU A 142 6.14 -7.26 8.70
C GLU A 142 5.16 -7.75 7.62
N LEU A 143 4.79 -9.03 7.68
CA LEU A 143 3.84 -9.65 6.76
C LEU A 143 2.68 -10.29 7.52
N HIS A 144 1.49 -9.71 7.37
CA HIS A 144 0.27 -10.17 8.04
C HIS A 144 -0.74 -10.69 7.02
N LEU A 145 -0.97 -12.01 7.07
CA LEU A 145 -1.83 -12.76 6.16
C LEU A 145 -2.83 -13.65 6.92
N ALA A 146 -3.14 -13.29 8.17
CA ALA A 146 -4.03 -14.08 9.02
C ALA A 146 -5.44 -14.18 8.43
N SER A 147 -6.13 -15.29 8.70
CA SER A 147 -7.51 -15.53 8.25
C SER A 147 -7.64 -15.36 6.72
N ASN A 148 -6.92 -16.23 6.00
CA ASN A 148 -6.96 -16.36 4.55
C ASN A 148 -7.13 -17.84 4.16
N THR A 149 -6.97 -18.18 2.88
CA THR A 149 -7.09 -19.55 2.37
C THR A 149 -5.81 -20.04 1.68
N LEU A 150 -4.66 -19.52 2.10
CA LEU A 150 -3.37 -19.85 1.50
C LEU A 150 -2.99 -21.30 1.81
N GLN A 151 -2.57 -22.03 0.78
CA GLN A 151 -2.05 -23.41 0.93
C GLN A 151 -0.53 -23.47 0.96
N ASN A 152 0.12 -22.43 0.44
CA ASN A 152 1.56 -22.27 0.40
C ASN A 152 1.90 -20.77 0.34
N ILE A 153 3.15 -20.45 0.68
CA ILE A 153 3.73 -19.12 0.53
C ILE A 153 5.23 -19.26 0.32
N ASP A 154 5.79 -18.48 -0.59
CA ASP A 154 7.24 -18.34 -0.74
C ASP A 154 7.69 -17.01 -0.11
N VAL A 155 8.44 -17.12 0.99
CA VAL A 155 9.05 -15.98 1.69
C VAL A 155 10.57 -15.96 1.56
N SER A 156 11.14 -16.78 0.67
CA SER A 156 12.59 -16.98 0.58
C SER A 156 13.38 -15.73 0.19
N ALA A 157 12.74 -14.80 -0.53
CA ALA A 157 13.30 -13.51 -0.91
C ALA A 157 13.28 -12.46 0.22
N LEU A 158 12.46 -12.67 1.27
CA LEU A 158 12.22 -11.68 2.33
C LEU A 158 13.28 -11.76 3.44
N LYS A 159 14.53 -11.40 3.11
CA LYS A 159 15.67 -11.52 4.05
C LYS A 159 15.55 -10.64 5.30
N LYS A 160 14.74 -9.59 5.23
CA LYS A 160 14.47 -8.64 6.33
C LYS A 160 13.23 -8.98 7.15
N LEU A 161 12.56 -10.10 6.86
CA LEU A 161 11.34 -10.52 7.56
C LEU A 161 11.62 -10.76 9.05
N ILE A 162 10.88 -10.04 9.90
CA ILE A 162 10.92 -10.13 11.38
C ILE A 162 9.62 -10.75 11.91
N ILE A 163 8.49 -10.34 11.33
CA ILE A 163 7.14 -10.80 11.72
C ILE A 163 6.47 -11.45 10.52
N LEU A 164 6.03 -12.69 10.70
CA LEU A 164 5.20 -13.43 9.75
C LEU A 164 3.98 -14.00 10.48
N ASN A 165 2.80 -13.45 10.17
CA ASN A 165 1.53 -13.98 10.66
C ASN A 165 0.79 -14.71 9.53
N LEU A 166 0.66 -16.02 9.67
CA LEU A 166 -0.06 -16.93 8.77
C LEU A 166 -1.22 -17.63 9.49
N GLU A 167 -1.65 -17.14 10.65
CA GLU A 167 -2.73 -17.74 11.44
C GLU A 167 -3.96 -18.01 10.57
N ASN A 168 -4.64 -19.13 10.80
CA ASN A 168 -5.93 -19.45 10.20
C ASN A 168 -5.85 -19.44 8.65
N ASN A 169 -5.00 -20.33 8.14
CA ASN A 169 -4.81 -20.60 6.71
C ASN A 169 -4.86 -22.13 6.47
N GLN A 170 -4.47 -22.58 5.27
CA GLN A 170 -4.48 -24.00 4.86
C GLN A 170 -3.07 -24.51 4.53
N ILE A 171 -2.04 -23.91 5.14
CA ILE A 171 -0.64 -24.22 4.87
C ILE A 171 -0.30 -25.58 5.47
N LYS A 172 0.38 -26.43 4.71
CA LYS A 172 0.81 -27.78 5.14
C LYS A 172 2.31 -27.89 5.38
N LYS A 173 3.10 -27.00 4.79
CA LYS A 173 4.56 -26.94 4.92
C LYS A 173 5.00 -25.50 4.80
N LEU A 174 6.05 -25.14 5.54
CA LEU A 174 6.60 -23.80 5.52
C LEU A 174 8.13 -23.85 5.58
N ASP A 175 8.79 -23.20 4.63
CA ASP A 175 10.24 -23.01 4.64
C ASP A 175 10.56 -21.55 4.97
N VAL A 176 11.11 -21.34 6.17
CA VAL A 176 11.62 -20.03 6.63
C VAL A 176 13.14 -20.07 6.80
N SER A 177 13.82 -21.04 6.17
CA SER A 177 15.28 -21.19 6.27
C SER A 177 16.08 -20.04 5.67
N GLN A 178 15.41 -19.21 4.89
CA GLN A 178 15.95 -18.08 4.17
C GLN A 178 15.64 -16.73 4.86
N ASN A 179 15.02 -16.76 6.04
CA ASN A 179 14.60 -15.58 6.81
C ASN A 179 15.36 -15.51 8.15
N PRO A 180 16.65 -15.14 8.14
CA PRO A 180 17.53 -15.24 9.32
C PRO A 180 17.15 -14.30 10.47
N ASN A 181 16.36 -13.26 10.20
CA ASN A 181 15.90 -12.26 11.16
C ASN A 181 14.47 -12.53 11.67
N LEU A 182 13.87 -13.67 11.34
CA LEU A 182 12.49 -13.98 11.73
C LEU A 182 12.43 -14.26 13.24
N GLU A 183 11.71 -13.40 13.96
CA GLU A 183 11.55 -13.48 15.42
C GLU A 183 10.15 -13.98 15.79
N ASN A 184 9.12 -13.47 15.11
CA ASN A 184 7.73 -13.76 15.40
C ASN A 184 7.09 -14.51 14.23
N LEU A 185 6.76 -15.79 14.47
CA LEU A 185 6.07 -16.63 13.51
C LEU A 185 4.77 -17.16 14.13
N ASP A 186 3.64 -16.72 13.59
CA ASP A 186 2.34 -17.30 13.91
C ASP A 186 1.87 -18.20 12.76
N ILE A 187 1.62 -19.47 13.08
CA ILE A 187 1.14 -20.52 12.18
C ILE A 187 -0.07 -21.24 12.79
N ASN A 188 -0.65 -20.70 13.85
CA ASN A 188 -1.79 -21.31 14.52
C ASN A 188 -2.94 -21.53 13.54
N HIS A 189 -3.77 -22.53 13.81
CA HIS A 189 -4.91 -22.87 12.96
C HIS A 189 -4.54 -23.13 11.48
N ASN A 190 -3.40 -23.79 11.24
CA ASN A 190 -3.04 -24.37 9.94
C ASN A 190 -2.93 -25.91 10.06
N PRO A 191 -3.12 -26.66 8.95
CA PRO A 191 -2.89 -28.11 8.90
C PRO A 191 -1.40 -28.47 8.80
N LEU A 192 -0.54 -27.84 9.62
CA LEU A 192 0.89 -28.11 9.72
C LEU A 192 1.31 -28.24 11.18
N ASN A 193 2.29 -29.10 11.46
CA ASN A 193 2.91 -29.20 12.77
C ASN A 193 4.32 -28.58 12.78
N VAL A 194 4.96 -28.54 13.94
CA VAL A 194 6.30 -27.94 14.09
C VAL A 194 7.35 -28.59 13.18
N ALA A 195 7.26 -29.90 12.92
CA ALA A 195 8.19 -30.61 12.06
C ALA A 195 8.01 -30.29 10.56
N ASP A 196 6.85 -29.75 10.16
CA ASP A 196 6.58 -29.26 8.80
C ASP A 196 7.17 -27.87 8.54
N VAL A 197 7.73 -27.24 9.58
CA VAL A 197 8.42 -25.94 9.50
C VAL A 197 9.92 -26.14 9.39
N LYS A 198 10.47 -25.86 8.22
CA LYS A 198 11.91 -25.85 8.00
C LYS A 198 12.48 -24.50 8.44
N ARG A 199 13.20 -24.49 9.56
CA ARG A 199 13.90 -23.31 10.08
C ARG A 199 15.36 -23.28 9.63
N GLY A 200 15.86 -22.07 9.45
CA GLY A 200 17.27 -21.82 9.11
C GLY A 200 18.13 -21.71 10.37
N LYS A 201 19.43 -21.48 10.20
CA LYS A 201 20.27 -21.08 11.32
C LYS A 201 19.82 -19.70 11.79
N ILE A 202 19.29 -19.63 13.01
CA ILE A 202 18.94 -18.37 13.67
C ILE A 202 20.25 -17.63 13.91
N THR A 203 20.45 -16.50 13.24
CA THR A 203 21.51 -15.56 13.60
C THR A 203 20.88 -14.57 14.56
N THR A 204 20.97 -14.83 15.86
CA THR A 204 20.55 -13.84 16.86
C THR A 204 21.38 -12.59 16.65
N ASN A 205 20.79 -11.53 16.10
CA ASN A 205 21.41 -10.20 16.09
C ASN A 205 20.98 -9.50 17.38
N PRO A 206 21.86 -9.35 18.39
CA PRO A 206 21.48 -8.78 19.68
C PRO A 206 21.14 -7.27 19.63
N ALA A 207 21.10 -6.64 18.45
CA ALA A 207 20.85 -5.21 18.27
C ALA A 207 19.47 -4.85 17.67
N ALA A 208 18.58 -5.81 17.37
CA ALA A 208 17.27 -5.54 16.79
C ALA A 208 16.14 -5.50 17.85
N ALA A 209 16.33 -4.73 18.94
CA ALA A 209 15.18 -4.33 19.74
C ALA A 209 14.40 -3.25 18.98
N ILE A 210 13.39 -3.65 18.20
CA ILE A 210 12.39 -2.73 17.66
C ILE A 210 11.27 -2.59 18.70
N PRO A 211 10.77 -1.38 18.99
CA PRO A 211 9.68 -1.19 19.94
C PRO A 211 8.46 -1.98 19.48
N SER A 212 7.83 -2.70 20.41
CA SER A 212 6.48 -3.24 20.26
C SER A 212 5.46 -2.09 20.15
N SER A 213 5.38 -1.44 18.99
CA SER A 213 4.23 -0.65 18.56
C SER A 213 4.39 -0.18 17.10
N SER A 214 4.24 -1.07 16.11
CA SER A 214 3.65 -0.64 14.84
C SER A 214 2.13 -0.60 15.04
N THR A 215 1.67 0.34 15.87
CA THR A 215 0.26 0.72 15.80
C THR A 215 0.03 1.23 14.38
N MET A 216 -0.85 0.56 13.65
CA MET A 216 -1.41 1.07 12.40
C MET A 216 -1.61 2.59 12.54
N PRO A 217 -1.11 3.42 11.60
CA PRO A 217 -1.32 4.86 11.69
C PRO A 217 -2.82 5.09 11.86
N LYS A 218 -3.21 5.68 13.00
CA LYS A 218 -4.63 5.88 13.32
C LYS A 218 -5.26 6.61 12.15
N LYS A 219 -6.28 5.99 11.54
CA LYS A 219 -7.16 6.67 10.57
C LYS A 219 -7.50 8.04 11.15
N PRO A 220 -7.29 9.16 10.42
CA PRO A 220 -7.70 10.46 10.92
C PRO A 220 -9.18 10.37 11.30
N GLY A 221 -9.45 10.66 12.58
CA GLY A 221 -10.79 10.56 13.13
C GLY A 221 -11.72 11.47 12.33
N ASN A 222 -12.82 10.92 11.84
CA ASN A 222 -13.91 11.74 11.32
C ASN A 222 -14.50 12.45 12.54
N GLU A 223 -14.11 13.71 12.77
CA GLU A 223 -14.81 14.61 13.67
C GLU A 223 -16.22 14.81 13.10
N ASN A 224 -17.13 13.91 13.46
CA ASN A 224 -18.55 14.18 13.39
C ASN A 224 -18.84 15.20 14.49
N ASN A 225 -18.83 16.48 14.14
CA ASN A 225 -19.53 17.49 14.91
C ASN A 225 -21.04 17.30 14.70
N ASN A 226 -21.73 17.23 15.85
CA ASN A 226 -23.18 17.26 16.11
C ASN A 226 -24.12 17.60 14.95
#